data_AF-A0A453KEN6-F1
#
_entry.id   AF-A0A453KEN6-F1
#
_cell.length_a   1.000
_cell.length_b   1.000
_cell.length_c   1.000
_cell.angle_alpha   90.00
_cell.angle_beta   90.00
_cell.angle_gamma   90.00
#
_symmetry.space_group_name_H-M   'P 1'
#
loop_
_entity.id
_entity.type
_entity.pdbx_description
1 polymer ?
#
loop_
_entity_poly.entity_id
_entity_poly.type
_entity_poly.pdbx_seq_one_letter_code
_entity_poly.pdbx_strand_id
1 'polypeptide(L)'
;MDIPEGGDVSHGTEVVAYESPQPKAGIHRLAFIVFRQTVRQVIYAPGWRPNFNTRDFAACYCLGAPVAAAYFNCQREGGCGGRRCS
;
A
#
# COMPACT_ATOMS: atom_id res chain seq x y z
N MET A 1 -2.64 -8.41 -7.35
CA MET A 1 -2.39 -9.83 -7.01
C MET A 1 -1.93 -10.55 -8.27
N ASP A 2 -1.31 -11.74 -8.16
CA ASP A 2 -1.00 -12.61 -9.30
C ASP A 2 -0.12 -11.93 -10.36
N ILE A 3 0.77 -11.03 -9.90
CA ILE A 3 1.77 -10.41 -10.77
C ILE A 3 2.78 -11.50 -11.13
N PRO A 4 3.01 -11.80 -12.42
CA PRO A 4 3.98 -12.81 -12.83
C PRO A 4 5.40 -12.38 -12.44
N GLU A 5 6.26 -13.35 -12.16
CA GLU A 5 7.68 -13.10 -11.87
C GLU A 5 8.34 -12.39 -13.04
N GLY A 6 9.08 -11.30 -12.75
CA GLY A 6 9.69 -10.44 -13.77
C GLY A 6 8.73 -9.50 -14.51
N GLY A 7 7.42 -9.59 -14.24
CA GLY A 7 6.42 -8.66 -14.76
C GLY A 7 6.24 -7.42 -13.87
N ASP A 8 5.29 -6.58 -14.26
CA ASP A 8 4.87 -5.41 -13.48
C ASP A 8 3.40 -5.49 -13.06
N VAL A 9 2.97 -4.50 -12.27
CA VAL A 9 1.63 -4.44 -11.68
C VAL A 9 0.49 -4.46 -12.72
N SER A 10 0.73 -4.07 -13.97
CA SER A 10 -0.28 -4.07 -15.05
C SER A 10 -0.63 -5.48 -15.53
N HIS A 11 0.24 -6.46 -15.29
CA HIS A 11 0.00 -7.87 -15.62
C HIS A 11 -0.70 -8.64 -14.48
N GLY A 12 -0.90 -8.00 -13.32
CA GLY A 12 -1.62 -8.58 -12.20
C GLY A 12 -3.12 -8.26 -12.21
N THR A 13 -3.85 -8.87 -11.29
CA THR A 13 -5.24 -8.54 -11.01
C THR A 13 -5.33 -7.44 -9.96
N GLU A 14 -5.96 -6.32 -10.30
CA GLU A 14 -6.31 -5.28 -9.32
C GLU A 14 -7.53 -5.73 -8.51
N VAL A 15 -7.35 -5.88 -7.20
CA VAL A 15 -8.42 -6.31 -6.27
C VAL A 15 -9.04 -5.10 -5.56
N VAL A 16 -8.25 -4.05 -5.37
CA VAL A 16 -8.66 -2.77 -4.80
C VAL A 16 -8.02 -1.68 -5.63
N ALA A 17 -8.83 -0.76 -6.15
CA ALA A 17 -8.35 0.35 -6.96
C ALA A 17 -7.30 1.19 -6.22
N TYR A 18 -6.24 1.61 -6.89
CA TYR A 18 -5.29 2.58 -6.31
C TYR A 18 -5.99 3.93 -6.05
N GLU A 19 -5.85 4.46 -4.83
CA GLU A 19 -6.32 5.79 -4.45
C GLU A 19 -5.13 6.72 -4.20
N SER A 20 -5.10 7.86 -4.87
CA SER A 20 -4.04 8.85 -4.68
C SER A 20 -4.03 9.36 -3.22
N PRO A 21 -2.87 9.45 -2.55
CA PRO A 21 -2.77 9.98 -1.19
C PRO A 21 -3.23 11.42 -1.09
N GLN A 22 -4.08 11.71 -0.10
CA GLN A 22 -4.53 13.06 0.23
C GLN A 22 -4.33 13.34 1.74
N PRO A 23 -3.08 13.44 2.22
CA PRO A 23 -2.80 13.68 3.63
C PRO A 23 -3.37 15.04 4.07
N LYS A 24 -4.13 15.05 5.17
CA LYS A 24 -4.74 16.28 5.71
C LYS A 24 -3.79 17.05 6.64
N ALA A 25 -2.96 16.34 7.40
CA ALA A 25 -2.07 16.91 8.39
C ALA A 25 -0.83 16.05 8.60
N GLY A 26 0.31 16.68 8.88
CA GLY A 26 1.58 16.00 9.14
C GLY A 26 2.21 15.36 7.91
N ILE A 27 3.29 14.61 8.16
CA ILE A 27 4.01 13.82 7.17
C ILE A 27 3.56 12.37 7.28
N HIS A 28 3.03 11.82 6.20
CA HIS A 28 2.54 10.45 6.10
C HIS A 28 3.56 9.59 5.38
N ARG A 29 3.76 8.35 5.86
CA ARG A 29 4.53 7.35 5.12
C ARG A 29 3.57 6.55 4.25
N LEU A 30 3.83 6.51 2.95
CA LEU A 30 3.17 5.60 2.03
C LEU A 30 4.08 4.43 1.76
N ALA A 31 3.65 3.23 2.15
CA ALA A 31 4.42 2.01 1.98
C ALA A 31 3.85 1.15 0.84
N PHE A 32 4.74 0.71 -0.04
CA PHE A 32 4.50 -0.37 -0.99
C PHE A 32 5.18 -1.63 -0.45
N ILE A 33 4.43 -2.72 -0.35
CA ILE A 33 4.90 -3.97 0.23
C ILE A 33 4.57 -5.10 -0.73
N VAL A 34 5.58 -5.89 -1.11
CA VAL A 34 5.43 -7.01 -2.03
C VAL A 34 5.56 -8.31 -1.26
N PHE A 35 4.60 -9.21 -1.46
CA PHE A 35 4.60 -10.55 -0.93
C PHE A 35 4.68 -11.56 -2.08
N ARG A 36 5.41 -12.66 -1.85
CA ARG A 36 5.44 -13.77 -2.79
C ARG A 36 4.30 -14.73 -2.48
N GLN A 37 3.44 -14.96 -3.45
CA GLN A 37 2.44 -16.03 -3.39
C GLN A 37 3.13 -17.36 -3.73
N THR A 38 3.07 -18.33 -2.83
CA THR A 38 3.58 -19.69 -3.08
C THR A 38 2.66 -20.50 -3.99
N VAL A 39 1.36 -20.22 -3.92
CA VAL A 39 0.32 -20.83 -4.74
C VAL A 39 -0.60 -19.73 -5.26
N ARG A 40 -1.09 -19.89 -6.50
CA ARG A 40 -2.15 -19.03 -7.01
C ARG A 40 -3.43 -19.29 -6.23
N GLN A 41 -3.97 -18.26 -5.59
CA GLN A 41 -5.16 -18.35 -4.75
C GLN A 41 -6.08 -17.17 -5.06
N VAL A 42 -7.26 -17.11 -4.44
CA VAL A 42 -8.11 -15.92 -4.53
C VAL A 42 -7.88 -15.10 -3.27
N ILE A 43 -7.44 -13.85 -3.42
CA ILE A 43 -7.40 -12.87 -2.33
C ILE A 43 -8.58 -11.92 -2.52
N TYR A 44 -9.38 -11.77 -1.47
CA TYR A 44 -10.50 -10.86 -1.46
C TYR A 44 -10.07 -9.46 -0.99
N ALA A 45 -10.70 -8.45 -1.58
CA ALA A 45 -10.59 -7.07 -1.12
C ALA A 45 -11.04 -6.97 0.35
N PRO A 46 -10.35 -6.18 1.18
CA PRO A 46 -10.90 -5.81 2.48
C PRO A 46 -12.19 -5.00 2.28
N GLY A 47 -13.19 -5.19 3.15
CA GLY A 47 -14.46 -4.47 3.08
C GLY A 47 -14.33 -2.96 3.31
N TRP A 48 -13.24 -2.50 3.92
CA TRP A 48 -12.95 -1.10 4.19
C TRP A 48 -11.43 -0.84 4.21
N ARG A 49 -11.03 0.40 3.89
CA ARG A 49 -9.61 0.82 3.88
C ARG A 49 -9.05 1.24 5.24
N PRO A 50 -9.80 1.97 6.10
CA PRO A 50 -9.27 2.39 7.40
C PRO A 50 -8.95 1.18 8.29
N ASN A 51 -7.93 1.31 9.14
CA ASN A 51 -7.52 0.25 10.07
C ASN A 51 -7.10 -1.07 9.38
N PHE A 52 -6.66 -1.02 8.12
CA PHE A 52 -6.04 -2.17 7.47
C PHE A 52 -4.70 -2.54 8.14
N ASN A 53 -4.52 -3.82 8.45
CA ASN A 53 -3.29 -4.35 9.01
C ASN A 53 -2.61 -5.31 8.03
N THR A 54 -1.47 -4.90 7.49
CA THR A 54 -0.69 -5.70 6.53
C THR A 54 -0.21 -7.03 7.11
N ARG A 55 0.10 -7.08 8.42
CA ARG A 55 0.60 -8.30 9.07
C ARG A 55 -0.50 -9.35 9.18
N ASP A 56 -1.69 -8.93 9.60
CA ASP A 56 -2.85 -9.82 9.69
C ASP A 56 -3.26 -10.31 8.31
N PHE A 57 -3.25 -9.42 7.30
CA PHE A 57 -3.48 -9.81 5.90
C PHE A 57 -2.49 -10.88 5.41
N ALA A 58 -1.19 -10.71 5.68
CA ALA A 58 -0.18 -11.68 5.28
C ALA A 58 -0.36 -13.04 5.99
N ALA A 59 -0.79 -13.03 7.26
CA ALA A 59 -1.09 -14.25 8.01
C ALA A 59 -2.33 -14.96 7.47
N CYS A 60 -3.43 -14.22 7.21
CA CYS A 60 -4.69 -14.78 6.69
C CYS A 60 -4.52 -15.49 5.34
N TYR A 61 -3.62 -15.00 4.49
CA TYR A 61 -3.37 -15.54 3.15
C TYR A 61 -2.06 -16.34 3.05
N CYS A 62 -1.44 -16.70 4.18
CA CYS A 62 -0.22 -17.49 4.23
C CYS A 62 0.93 -16.95 3.35
N LEU A 63 1.06 -15.62 3.28
CA LEU A 63 2.01 -14.93 2.39
C LEU A 63 3.44 -14.88 2.98
N GLY A 64 3.59 -15.18 4.26
CA GLY A 64 4.88 -15.12 4.96
C GLY A 64 5.42 -13.70 5.11
N ALA A 65 6.74 -13.56 5.11
CA ALA A 65 7.42 -12.26 5.19
C ALA A 65 7.40 -11.55 3.83
N PRO A 66 7.37 -10.19 3.82
CA PRO A 66 7.49 -9.45 2.57
C PRO A 66 8.84 -9.71 1.90
N VAL A 67 8.84 -9.82 0.57
CA VAL A 67 10.06 -10.01 -0.23
C VAL A 67 10.70 -8.69 -0.64
N ALA A 68 9.91 -7.61 -0.66
CA ALA A 68 10.39 -6.25 -0.85
C ALA A 68 9.44 -5.26 -0.17
N ALA A 69 9.98 -4.13 0.29
CA ALA A 69 9.21 -3.02 0.81
C ALA A 69 9.92 -1.70 0.50
N ALA A 70 9.15 -0.69 0.13
CA ALA A 70 9.62 0.68 -0.04
C ALA A 70 8.59 1.63 0.54
N TYR A 71 9.04 2.78 1.03
CA TYR A 71 8.13 3.84 1.43
C TYR A 71 8.65 5.19 1.00
N PHE A 72 7.72 6.14 0.83
CA PHE A 72 8.03 7.55 0.65
C PHE A 72 7.18 8.38 1.62
N ASN A 73 7.66 9.59 1.88
CA ASN A 73 6.94 10.54 2.71
C ASN A 73 6.06 11.42 1.81
N CYS A 74 4.82 11.67 2.22
CA CYS A 74 3.95 12.64 1.60
C CYS A 74 3.36 13.60 2.64
N GLN A 75 3.03 14.80 2.21
CA GLN A 75 2.35 15.80 3.03
C GLN A 75 1.39 16.59 2.15
N ARG A 76 0.48 17.34 2.77
CA ARG A 76 -0.45 18.22 2.05
C ARG A 76 0.34 19.20 1.18
N GLU A 77 -0.09 19.39 -0.06
CA GLU A 77 0.45 20.43 -0.93
C GLU A 77 0.29 21.81 -0.25
N GLY A 78 1.38 22.61 -0.22
CA GLY A 78 1.44 23.86 0.54
C GLY A 78 1.86 23.72 2.02
N GLY A 79 2.13 22.51 2.52
CA GLY A 79 2.68 22.26 3.85
C GLY A 79 1.78 22.71 5.02
N CYS A 80 2.27 22.52 6.24
CA CYS A 80 1.64 23.03 7.48
C CYS A 80 2.28 24.37 7.95
N GLY A 81 3.32 24.83 7.27
CA GLY A 81 4.12 26.00 7.66
C GLY A 81 3.67 27.28 6.97
N GLY A 82 2.62 27.90 7.49
CA GLY A 82 2.10 29.18 7.02
C GLY A 82 2.03 30.24 8.11
N ARG A 83 3.13 30.51 8.84
CA ARG A 83 3.32 31.81 9.48
C ARG A 83 4.19 32.66 8.57
N ARG A 84 3.56 33.51 7.76
CA ARG A 84 4.23 34.68 7.21
C ARG A 84 4.61 35.55 8.40
N CYS A 85 5.89 35.72 8.68
CA CYS A 85 6.35 36.84 9.49
C CYS A 85 6.14 38.09 8.63
N SER A 86 5.06 38.81 8.90
CA SER A 86 4.89 40.23 8.53
C SER A 86 5.76 41.09 9.42
#